data_AF-A0A965Z5W2-F1
#
_entry.id   AF-A0A965Z5W2-F1
#
_cell.length_a   1.000
_cell.length_b   1.000
_cell.length_c   1.000
_cell.angle_alpha   90.00
_cell.angle_beta   90.00
_cell.angle_gamma   90.00
#
_symmetry.space_group_name_H-M   'P 1'
#
loop_
_entity.id
_entity.type
_entity.pdbx_description
1 polymer ?
#
loop_
_entity_poly.entity_id
_entity_poly.type
_entity_poly.pdbx_seq_one_letter_code
_entity_poly.pdbx_strand_id
1 'polypeptide(L)' 'MTPATPPTPAVAAVIPHLDRIPDTAACCRALATQTLPLAAILVVDNG' A
#
# COMPACT_ATOMS: atom_id res chain seq x y z
N MET A 1 -6.64 8.95 35.00
CA MET A 1 -6.67 9.27 33.56
C MET A 1 -5.73 8.30 32.86
N THR A 2 -6.24 7.34 32.10
CA THR A 2 -5.42 6.37 31.37
C THR A 2 -4.88 7.07 30.10
N PRO A 3 -3.59 6.96 29.75
CA PRO A 3 -3.09 7.55 28.52
C PRO A 3 -3.77 6.88 27.32
N ALA A 4 -4.32 7.66 26.40
CA ALA A 4 -4.80 7.14 25.13
C ALA A 4 -3.61 6.80 24.23
N THR A 5 -3.56 5.59 23.71
CA THR A 5 -2.59 5.21 22.68
C THR A 5 -2.81 6.11 21.45
N PRO A 6 -1.76 6.75 20.90
CA PRO A 6 -1.90 7.56 19.70
C PRO A 6 -2.42 6.69 18.55
N PRO A 7 -3.30 7.23 17.68
CA PRO A 7 -3.82 6.47 16.55
C PRO A 7 -2.65 6.06 15.63
N THR A 8 -2.61 4.78 15.26
CA THR A 8 -1.65 4.28 14.28
C THR A 8 -1.88 5.03 12.96
N PRO A 9 -0.86 5.68 12.37
CA PRO A 9 -1.02 6.36 11.10
C PRO A 9 -1.43 5.36 10.02
N ALA A 10 -2.53 5.66 9.31
CA ALA A 10 -2.97 4.87 8.18
C ALA A 10 -2.05 5.12 6.99
N VAL A 11 -1.37 4.08 6.50
CA VAL A 11 -0.45 4.18 5.38
C VAL A 11 -1.11 3.61 4.13
N ALA A 12 -1.02 4.34 3.02
CA ALA A 12 -1.45 3.86 1.71
C ALA A 12 -0.26 3.81 0.74
N ALA A 13 -0.24 2.81 -0.14
CA ALA A 13 0.71 2.73 -1.24
C ALA A 13 0.05 3.16 -2.55
N VAL A 14 0.76 3.95 -3.36
CA VAL A 14 0.33 4.37 -4.70
C VAL A 14 1.30 3.83 -5.72
N ILE A 15 0.81 3.07 -6.70
CA ILE A 15 1.60 2.43 -7.76
C ILE A 15 1.16 2.99 -9.12
N PRO A 16 1.88 3.97 -9.68
CA PRO A 16 1.69 4.33 -11.08
C PRO A 16 2.25 3.23 -11.97
N HIS A 17 1.52 2.80 -12.99
CA HIS A 17 2.01 1.85 -14.00
C HIS A 17 1.57 2.23 -15.41
N LEU A 18 2.35 1.81 -16.41
CA LEU A 18 2.03 1.89 -17.83
C LEU A 18 2.56 0.63 -18.51
N ASP A 19 1.69 -0.23 -19.04
CA ASP A 19 2.06 -1.48 -19.73
C ASP A 19 2.97 -2.46 -18.94
N ARG A 20 3.03 -2.33 -17.61
CA ARG A 20 3.83 -3.18 -16.71
C ARG A 20 3.00 -4.10 -15.82
N ILE A 21 1.92 -4.68 -16.35
CA ILE A 21 0.96 -5.50 -15.58
C ILE A 21 1.63 -6.61 -14.73
N PRO A 22 2.61 -7.40 -15.24
CA PRO A 22 3.26 -8.43 -14.44
C PRO A 22 4.03 -7.86 -13.24
N ASP A 23 4.73 -6.74 -13.43
CA ASP A 23 5.53 -6.09 -12.39
C ASP A 23 4.62 -5.42 -11.34
N THR A 24 3.55 -4.76 -11.78
CA THR A 24 2.52 -4.20 -10.89
C THR A 24 1.92 -5.28 -9.99
N ALA A 25 1.58 -6.43 -10.56
CA ALA A 25 1.07 -7.56 -9.80
C ALA A 25 2.09 -8.11 -8.79
N ALA A 26 3.37 -8.16 -9.16
CA ALA A 26 4.44 -8.56 -8.25
C ALA A 26 4.63 -7.54 -7.10
N CYS A 27 4.56 -6.24 -7.40
CA CYS A 27 4.61 -5.17 -6.42
C CYS A 27 3.46 -5.28 -5.39
N CYS A 28 2.22 -5.47 -5.85
CA CYS A 28 1.07 -5.68 -4.96
C CYS A 28 1.26 -6.89 -4.04
N ARG A 29 1.78 -8.02 -4.56
CA ARG A 29 2.08 -9.20 -3.72
C ARG A 29 3.15 -8.90 -2.67
N ALA A 30 4.21 -8.18 -3.02
CA ALA A 30 5.26 -7.79 -2.07
C ALA A 30 4.75 -6.84 -0.99
N LEU A 31 3.84 -5.93 -1.33
CA LEU A 31 3.21 -5.02 -0.36
C LEU A 31 2.29 -5.77 0.62
N ALA A 32 1.65 -6.85 0.18
CA ALA A 32 0.82 -7.69 1.05
C ALA A 32 1.61 -8.48 2.11
N THR A 33 2.93 -8.61 1.96
CA THR A 33 3.80 -9.34 2.90
C THR A 33 4.52 -8.44 3.90
N GLN A 34 4.21 -7.13 3.94
CA GLN A 34 4.87 -6.19 4.84
C GLN A 34 4.36 -6.32 6.28
N THR A 35 5.24 -6.06 7.25
CA THR A 35 4.89 -6.08 8.68
C THR A 35 4.12 -4.83 9.12
N LEU A 36 4.27 -3.72 8.38
CA LEU A 36 3.44 -2.53 8.53
C LEU A 36 2.15 -2.73 7.72
N PRO A 37 0.96 -2.76 8.35
CA PRO A 37 -0.29 -2.89 7.61
C PRO A 37 -0.57 -1.64 6.77
N LEU A 38 -0.90 -1.84 5.51
CA LEU A 38 -1.41 -0.79 4.63
C LEU A 38 -2.92 -0.71 4.73
N ALA A 39 -3.46 0.50 4.79
CA ALA A 39 -4.89 0.75 4.71
C ALA A 39 -5.43 0.58 3.28
N ALA A 40 -4.61 0.86 2.28
CA ALA A 40 -4.97 0.72 0.86
C ALA A 40 -3.75 0.59 -0.05
N ILE A 41 -3.96 -0.03 -1.21
CA ILE A 41 -3.05 0.01 -2.36
C ILE A 41 -3.84 0.59 -3.53
N LEU A 42 -3.40 1.73 -4.06
CA LEU A 42 -4.00 2.38 -5.23
C LEU A 42 -3.09 2.17 -6.43
N VAL A 43 -3.61 1.46 -7.43
CA VAL A 43 -2.93 1.27 -8.71
C VAL A 43 -3.47 2.30 -9.70
N VAL A 44 -2.57 3.12 -10.25
CA VAL A 44 -2.90 4.19 -11.20
C VAL A 44 -2.36 3.80 -12.56
N ASP A 45 -3.26 3.47 -13.49
CA ASP A 45 -2.90 3.18 -14.88
C ASP A 45 -2.65 4.49 -15.64
N ASN A 46 -1.54 4.54 -16.36
CA ASN A 46 -1.02 5.72 -17.04
C ASN A 46 -0.83 5.48 -18.54
N GLY A 47 -1.76 4.72 -19.15
CA GLY A 47 -1.89 4.41 -20.59
C GLY A 47 -1.17 5.32 -21.59
#